data_AF-A0A3D3PTE2-F1
#
_entry.id   AF-A0A3D3PTE2-F1
#
_cell.length_a   1.000
_cell.length_b   1.000
_cell.length_c   1.000
_cell.angle_alpha   90.00
_cell.angle_beta   90.00
_cell.angle_gamma   90.00
#
_symmetry.space_group_name_H-M   'P 1'
#
loop_
_entity.id
_entity.type
_entity.pdbx_description
1 polymer ?
#
loop_
_entity_poly.entity_id
_entity_poly.type
_entity_poly.pdbx_seq_one_letter_code
_entity_poly.pdbx_strand_id
1 'polypeptide(L)'
;LSDFTGGEDGLNFRLPEMLSPGYHLLEDPFLGASWDGRFITYYIVFACAVLLFLAMLRIVNSPFGRVLQAIRENDFRAEAIGYRTVVFRTLSNVLAALFATLAGALLALWLRYTGTDTSLSFEIMIDILLIVVIGGMGTMYG
;
A
#
# COMPACT_ATOMS: atom_id res chain seq x y z
N LEU A 1 12.15 -7.82 25.62
CA LEU A 1 11.04 -7.24 24.81
C LEU A 1 11.56 -6.18 23.84
N SER A 2 12.49 -5.31 24.26
CA SER A 2 13.19 -4.36 23.36
C SER A 2 13.96 -5.05 22.23
N ASP A 3 14.55 -6.22 22.49
CA ASP A 3 15.34 -6.96 21.48
C ASP A 3 14.52 -7.51 20.30
N PHE A 4 13.19 -7.63 20.46
CA PHE A 4 12.30 -8.17 19.42
C PHE A 4 11.57 -7.08 18.64
N THR A 5 11.40 -5.88 19.23
CA THR A 5 10.67 -4.76 18.62
C THR A 5 11.57 -3.62 18.13
N GLY A 6 12.85 -3.62 18.48
CA GLY A 6 13.79 -2.56 18.09
C GLY A 6 13.62 -1.23 18.85
N GLY A 7 12.71 -1.17 19.84
CA GLY A 7 12.51 0.03 20.68
C GLY A 7 12.15 1.30 19.89
N GLU A 8 12.77 2.43 20.26
CA GLU A 8 12.70 3.73 19.56
C GLU A 8 13.59 3.83 18.31
N ASP A 9 14.49 2.86 18.10
CA ASP A 9 15.39 2.85 16.93
C ASP A 9 14.80 2.04 15.76
N GLY A 10 13.77 1.22 16.02
CA GLY A 10 13.14 0.40 14.99
C GLY A 10 13.95 -0.85 14.59
N LEU A 11 13.41 -1.65 13.67
CA LEU A 11 14.05 -2.89 13.23
C LEU A 11 14.82 -2.68 11.92
N ASN A 12 16.12 -2.96 11.95
CA ASN A 12 16.95 -3.10 10.76
C ASN A 12 16.75 -4.50 10.17
N PHE A 13 15.88 -4.61 9.16
CA PHE A 13 15.73 -5.85 8.41
C PHE A 13 16.98 -6.08 7.54
N ARG A 14 17.81 -7.07 7.92
CA ARG A 14 18.81 -7.61 6.99
C ARG A 14 18.08 -8.38 5.90
N LEU A 15 18.21 -7.91 4.66
CA LEU A 15 17.65 -8.59 3.50
C LEU A 15 18.24 -10.00 3.35
N PRO A 16 17.45 -11.01 2.94
CA PRO A 16 17.99 -12.27 2.43
C PRO A 16 18.91 -12.00 1.22
N GLU A 17 19.97 -12.79 1.10
CA GLU A 17 21.12 -12.61 0.16
C GLU A 17 20.74 -12.27 -1.30
N MET A 18 19.58 -12.74 -1.76
CA MET A 18 19.01 -12.47 -3.10
C MET A 18 18.63 -11.01 -3.39
N LEU A 19 18.42 -10.17 -2.36
CA LEU A 19 18.12 -8.73 -2.50
C LEU A 19 19.28 -7.84 -2.02
N SER A 20 20.41 -8.46 -1.67
CA SER A 20 21.63 -7.74 -1.33
C SER A 20 22.25 -7.09 -2.59
N PRO A 21 22.91 -5.93 -2.47
CA PRO A 21 23.60 -5.28 -3.60
C PRO A 21 24.75 -6.11 -4.22
N GLY A 22 25.02 -7.31 -3.71
CA GLY A 22 26.07 -8.21 -4.18
C GLY A 22 25.62 -9.34 -5.11
N TYR A 23 24.32 -9.47 -5.41
CA TYR A 23 23.84 -10.51 -6.33
C TYR A 23 23.85 -10.03 -7.78
N HIS A 24 24.98 -10.24 -8.46
CA HIS A 24 25.14 -10.05 -9.90
C HIS A 24 24.61 -11.31 -10.62
N LEU A 25 23.44 -11.25 -11.25
CA LEU A 25 22.91 -12.36 -12.06
C LEU A 25 23.58 -12.45 -13.45
N LEU A 26 24.12 -11.34 -13.96
CA LEU A 26 24.75 -11.26 -15.27
C LEU A 26 25.97 -10.33 -15.17
N GLU A 27 27.15 -10.86 -15.49
CA GLU A 27 28.42 -10.14 -15.57
C GLU A 27 28.48 -9.13 -16.74
N ASP A 28 27.56 -9.23 -17.71
CA ASP A 28 27.58 -8.40 -18.92
C ASP A 28 26.59 -7.21 -18.85
N PRO A 29 27.06 -5.97 -19.05
CA PRO A 29 26.21 -4.78 -19.11
C PRO A 29 25.42 -4.77 -20.42
N PHE A 30 24.14 -5.16 -20.38
CA PHE A 30 23.22 -4.91 -21.49
C PHE A 30 22.65 -3.48 -21.35
N LEU A 31 22.94 -2.61 -22.32
CA LEU A 31 22.45 -1.22 -22.43
C LEU A 31 22.97 -0.22 -21.37
N GLY A 32 24.21 -0.38 -20.87
CA GLY A 32 24.84 0.64 -20.02
C GLY A 32 24.18 0.88 -18.65
N ALA A 33 23.25 0.00 -18.25
CA ALA A 33 22.65 -0.02 -16.93
C ALA A 33 23.12 -1.28 -16.19
N SER A 34 23.80 -1.09 -15.05
CA SER A 34 24.16 -2.19 -14.16
C SER A 34 22.88 -2.78 -13.57
N TRP A 35 22.64 -4.08 -13.81
CA TRP A 35 21.58 -4.84 -13.14
C TRP A 35 21.99 -5.13 -11.70
N ASP A 36 22.05 -4.08 -10.89
CA ASP A 36 22.33 -4.13 -9.45
C ASP A 36 21.07 -4.60 -8.70
N GLY A 37 21.21 -5.31 -7.58
CA GLY A 37 20.10 -5.76 -6.73
C GLY A 37 19.16 -4.62 -6.28
N ARG A 38 19.66 -3.37 -6.30
CA ARG A 38 18.85 -2.15 -6.11
C ARG A 38 17.84 -1.92 -7.25
N PHE A 39 18.21 -2.16 -8.51
CA PHE A 39 17.30 -2.08 -9.64
C PHE A 39 16.20 -3.14 -9.55
N ILE A 40 16.55 -4.37 -9.18
CA ILE A 40 15.57 -5.46 -9.01
C ILE A 40 14.57 -5.11 -7.88
N THR A 41 15.06 -4.63 -6.75
CA THR A 41 14.20 -4.19 -5.63
C THR A 41 13.24 -3.08 -6.08
N TYR A 42 13.74 -2.09 -6.83
CA TYR A 42 12.92 -0.99 -7.34
C TYR A 42 11.81 -1.49 -8.28
N TYR A 43 12.13 -2.38 -9.22
CA TYR A 43 11.13 -2.94 -10.15
C TYR A 43 10.10 -3.82 -9.43
N ILE A 44 10.48 -4.56 -8.38
CA ILE A 44 9.52 -5.33 -7.56
C ILE A 44 8.57 -4.39 -6.83
N VAL A 45 9.10 -3.34 -6.18
CA VAL A 45 8.28 -2.36 -5.46
C VAL A 45 7.33 -1.64 -6.42
N PHE A 46 7.85 -1.22 -7.57
CA PHE A 46 7.06 -0.57 -8.62
C PHE A 46 5.97 -1.50 -9.17
N ALA A 47 6.30 -2.75 -9.48
CA ALA A 47 5.33 -3.73 -9.96
C ALA A 47 4.23 -3.99 -8.92
N CYS A 48 4.58 -4.14 -7.64
CA CYS A 48 3.61 -4.26 -6.55
C CYS A 48 2.73 -3.02 -6.42
N ALA A 49 3.29 -1.82 -6.47
CA ALA A 49 2.52 -0.58 -6.42
C ALA A 49 1.51 -0.48 -7.59
N VAL A 50 1.96 -0.78 -8.81
CA VAL A 50 1.09 -0.80 -10.00
C VAL A 50 0.00 -1.87 -9.87
N LEU A 51 0.33 -3.06 -9.39
CA LEU A 51 -0.65 -4.13 -9.16
C LEU A 51 -1.70 -3.74 -8.11
N LEU A 52 -1.29 -3.10 -7.02
CA LEU A 52 -2.21 -2.59 -5.99
C LEU A 52 -3.13 -1.52 -6.56
N PHE A 53 -2.59 -0.58 -7.34
CA PHE A 53 -3.37 0.45 -8.00
C PHE A 53 -4.40 -0.12 -8.98
N LEU A 54 -3.98 -1.08 -9.82
CA LEU A 54 -4.87 -1.77 -10.75
C LEU A 54 -5.93 -2.61 -10.03
N ALA A 55 -5.57 -3.28 -8.93
CA ALA A 55 -6.51 -4.03 -8.10
C ALA A 55 -7.56 -3.08 -7.50
N MET A 56 -7.15 -1.91 -7.01
CA MET A 56 -8.07 -0.90 -6.47
C MET A 56 -9.01 -0.37 -7.55
N LEU A 57 -8.51 -0.04 -8.75
CA LEU A 57 -9.33 0.35 -9.90
C LEU A 57 -10.34 -0.75 -10.27
N ARG A 58 -9.93 -2.03 -10.23
CA ARG A 58 -10.81 -3.16 -10.53
C ARG A 58 -11.90 -3.35 -9.48
N ILE A 59 -11.58 -3.18 -8.20
CA ILE A 59 -12.53 -3.30 -7.08
C ILE A 59 -13.55 -2.16 -7.11
N VAL A 60 -13.10 -0.92 -7.36
CA VAL A 60 -14.01 0.24 -7.43
C VAL A 60 -14.98 0.13 -8.61
N ASN A 61 -14.51 -0.34 -9.78
CA ASN A 61 -15.37 -0.56 -10.95
C ASN A 61 -16.21 -1.85 -10.88
N SER A 62 -16.03 -2.69 -9.86
CA SER A 62 -16.80 -3.92 -9.64
C SER A 62 -18.22 -3.60 -9.15
N PRO A 63 -19.22 -4.52 -9.31
CA PRO A 63 -20.51 -4.39 -8.62
C PRO A 63 -20.39 -4.09 -7.12
N PHE A 64 -19.35 -4.56 -6.45
CA PHE A 64 -19.08 -4.25 -5.04
C PHE A 64 -18.91 -2.75 -4.78
N GLY A 65 -18.08 -2.06 -5.59
CA GLY A 65 -17.88 -0.62 -5.49
C GLY A 65 -19.15 0.18 -5.79
N ARG A 66 -19.96 -0.27 -6.77
CA ARG A 66 -21.27 0.34 -7.07
C ARG A 66 -22.27 0.22 -5.93
N VAL A 67 -22.30 -0.93 -5.23
CA VAL A 67 -23.15 -1.10 -4.04
C VAL A 67 -22.71 -0.16 -2.92
N LEU A 68 -21.39 0.00 -2.70
CA LEU A 68 -20.86 0.97 -1.73
C LEU A 68 -21.20 2.41 -2.07
N GLN A 69 -21.20 2.78 -3.35
CA GLN A 69 -21.62 4.10 -3.79
C GLN A 69 -23.12 4.33 -3.55
N ALA A 70 -23.97 3.33 -3.80
CA ALA A 70 -25.40 3.40 -3.50
C ALA A 70 -25.68 3.52 -1.98
N ILE A 71 -24.92 2.80 -1.14
CA ILE A 71 -24.94 2.92 0.32
C ILE A 71 -24.56 4.34 0.73
N ARG A 72 -23.48 4.91 0.17
CA ARG A 72 -23.05 6.30 0.44
C ARG A 72 -24.11 7.36 0.10
N GLU A 73 -24.90 7.16 -0.96
CA GLU A 73 -25.97 8.09 -1.34
C GLU A 73 -27.19 7.99 -0.42
N ASN A 74 -27.66 6.76 -0.12
CA ASN A 74 -28.80 6.54 0.76
C ASN A 74 -28.83 5.11 1.33
N ASP A 75 -28.37 4.96 2.57
CA ASP A 75 -28.36 3.69 3.31
C ASP A 75 -29.77 3.03 3.37
N PHE A 76 -30.82 3.83 3.59
CA PHE A 76 -32.19 3.31 3.74
C PHE A 76 -32.75 2.72 2.43
N ARG A 77 -32.44 3.33 1.28
CA ARG A 77 -32.83 2.79 -0.03
C ARG A 77 -32.10 1.50 -0.37
N ALA A 78 -30.81 1.39 -0.01
CA ALA A 78 -30.05 0.16 -0.23
C ALA A 78 -30.60 -1.00 0.60
N GLU A 79 -30.98 -0.73 1.86
CA GLU A 79 -31.60 -1.72 2.74
C GLU A 79 -32.99 -2.16 2.25
N ALA A 80 -33.80 -1.22 1.72
CA ALA A 80 -35.12 -1.53 1.15
C ALA A 80 -35.07 -2.44 -0.09
N ILE A 81 -33.96 -2.42 -0.85
CA ILE A 81 -33.73 -3.30 -2.02
C ILE A 81 -33.24 -4.70 -1.57
N GLY A 82 -32.99 -4.90 -0.28
CA GLY A 82 -32.55 -6.17 0.31
C GLY A 82 -31.04 -6.30 0.48
N TYR A 83 -30.26 -5.22 0.28
CA TYR A 83 -28.83 -5.25 0.58
C TYR A 83 -28.59 -5.05 2.07
N ARG A 84 -27.82 -5.97 2.68
CA ARG A 84 -27.41 -5.84 4.08
C ARG A 84 -26.24 -4.84 4.19
N THR A 85 -26.57 -3.56 4.36
CA THR A 85 -25.63 -2.42 4.45
C THR A 85 -24.47 -2.68 5.43
N VAL A 86 -24.76 -3.30 6.58
CA VAL A 86 -23.78 -3.66 7.61
C VAL A 86 -22.64 -4.54 7.06
N VAL A 87 -22.95 -5.57 6.27
CA VAL A 87 -21.93 -6.51 5.75
C VAL A 87 -21.02 -5.81 4.73
N PHE A 88 -21.60 -5.03 3.82
CA PHE A 88 -20.82 -4.27 2.83
C PHE A 88 -19.93 -3.20 3.50
N ARG A 89 -20.41 -2.57 4.58
CA ARG A 89 -19.62 -1.61 5.36
C ARG A 89 -18.44 -2.29 6.07
N THR A 90 -18.65 -3.46 6.68
CA THR A 90 -17.56 -4.23 7.29
C THR A 90 -16.54 -4.69 6.25
N LEU A 91 -16.99 -5.18 5.09
CA LEU A 91 -16.10 -5.58 4.00
C LEU A 91 -15.28 -4.40 3.46
N SER A 92 -15.87 -3.21 3.36
CA SER A 92 -15.14 -1.99 3.00
C SER A 92 -14.01 -1.68 3.99
N ASN A 93 -14.26 -1.84 5.29
CA ASN A 93 -13.23 -1.60 6.31
C ASN A 93 -12.11 -2.64 6.24
N VAL A 94 -12.45 -3.92 6.01
CA VAL A 94 -11.46 -5.00 5.83
C VAL A 94 -10.61 -4.76 4.59
N LEU A 95 -11.21 -4.33 3.47
CA LEU A 95 -10.47 -3.99 2.26
C LEU A 95 -9.55 -2.79 2.48
N ALA A 96 -10.02 -1.74 3.14
CA ALA A 96 -9.19 -0.58 3.48
C ALA A 96 -7.99 -0.98 4.34
N ALA A 97 -8.20 -1.82 5.36
CA ALA A 97 -7.13 -2.34 6.20
C ALA A 97 -6.11 -3.17 5.39
N LEU A 98 -6.58 -4.04 4.49
CA LEU A 98 -5.73 -4.86 3.63
C LEU A 98 -4.82 -3.98 2.74
N PHE A 99 -5.39 -2.97 2.07
CA PHE A 99 -4.60 -2.05 1.25
C PHE A 99 -3.64 -1.21 2.08
N ALA A 100 -4.05 -0.74 3.26
CA ALA A 100 -3.18 0.01 4.17
C ALA A 100 -1.99 -0.84 4.65
N THR A 101 -2.22 -2.10 5.00
CA THR A 101 -1.14 -3.03 5.39
C THR A 101 -0.19 -3.32 4.23
N LEU A 102 -0.70 -3.55 3.02
CA LEU A 102 0.14 -3.78 1.84
C LEU A 102 0.98 -2.55 1.48
N ALA A 103 0.39 -1.35 1.55
CA ALA A 103 1.11 -0.11 1.33
C ALA A 103 2.20 0.12 2.40
N GLY A 104 1.89 -0.14 3.67
CA GLY A 104 2.86 -0.05 4.77
C GLY A 104 4.00 -1.07 4.65
N ALA A 105 3.70 -2.31 4.25
CA ALA A 105 4.71 -3.33 4.00
C ALA A 105 5.64 -2.92 2.83
N LEU A 106 5.07 -2.33 1.77
CA LEU A 106 5.83 -1.83 0.63
C LEU A 106 6.74 -0.66 1.02
N LEU A 107 6.24 0.25 1.86
CA LEU A 107 7.01 1.37 2.40
C LEU A 107 8.17 0.88 3.29
N ALA A 108 7.93 -0.11 4.15
CA ALA A 108 8.98 -0.74 4.95
C ALA A 108 10.06 -1.41 4.09
N LEU A 109 9.67 -2.08 3.00
CA LEU A 109 10.61 -2.68 2.04
C LEU A 109 11.44 -1.62 1.29
N TRP A 110 10.85 -0.46 0.97
CA TRP A 110 11.54 0.61 0.25
C TRP A 110 12.51 1.38 1.14
N LEU A 111 12.10 1.76 2.36
CA LEU A 111 12.97 2.48 3.29
C LEU A 111 14.13 1.60 3.79
N ARG A 112 14.00 0.26 3.74
CA ARG A 112 15.01 -0.71 4.23
C ARG A 112 15.42 -0.52 5.69
N TYR A 113 14.72 0.37 6.40
CA TYR A 113 14.88 0.78 7.77
C TYR A 113 13.51 1.25 8.25
N THR A 114 12.96 0.63 9.28
CA THR A 114 11.69 1.05 9.89
C THR A 114 11.98 1.71 11.22
N GLY A 115 12.55 2.93 11.18
CA GLY A 115 12.71 3.77 12.36
C GLY A 115 11.36 4.32 12.82
N THR A 116 11.08 4.26 14.13
CA THR A 116 9.79 4.66 14.69
C THR A 116 9.45 6.13 14.41
N ASP A 117 10.43 7.01 14.30
CA ASP A 117 10.23 8.42 13.93
C ASP A 117 9.73 8.62 12.49
N THR A 118 10.10 7.73 11.56
CA THR A 118 9.76 7.88 10.13
C THR A 118 8.50 7.13 9.72
N SER A 119 7.92 6.31 10.61
CA SER A 119 6.69 5.55 10.32
C SER A 119 5.50 5.91 11.20
N LEU A 120 5.73 6.53 12.38
CA LEU A 120 4.70 6.87 13.36
C LEU A 120 4.62 8.37 13.69
N SER A 121 5.42 9.23 13.04
CA SER A 121 5.35 10.67 13.27
C SER A 121 4.03 11.27 12.81
N PHE A 122 3.52 12.22 13.60
CA PHE A 122 2.30 12.96 13.34
C PHE A 122 2.35 13.74 12.01
N GLU A 123 3.54 14.19 11.62
CA GLU A 123 3.76 14.90 10.36
C GLU A 123 3.36 14.06 9.14
N ILE A 124 3.75 12.79 9.10
CA ILE A 124 3.44 11.88 7.99
C ILE A 124 1.95 11.60 7.90
N MET A 125 1.25 11.51 9.04
CA MET A 125 -0.21 11.36 9.04
C MET A 125 -0.91 12.58 8.44
N ILE A 126 -0.41 13.78 8.73
CA ILE A 126 -0.92 15.02 8.11
C ILE A 126 -0.63 15.03 6.61
N ASP A 127 0.59 14.71 6.20
CA ASP A 127 0.97 14.72 4.78
C ASP A 127 0.12 13.74 3.96
N ILE A 128 -0.12 12.53 4.48
CA ILE A 128 -0.98 11.55 3.83
C ILE A 128 -2.40 12.10 3.68
N LEU A 129 -2.95 12.72 4.72
CA LEU A 129 -4.29 13.32 4.67
C LEU A 129 -4.34 14.47 3.65
N LEU A 130 -3.29 15.29 3.60
CA LEU A 130 -3.18 16.43 2.69
C LEU A 130 -3.12 15.95 1.24
N ILE A 131 -2.33 14.91 0.94
CA ILE A 131 -2.27 14.28 -0.39
C ILE A 131 -3.65 13.77 -0.83
N VAL A 132 -4.40 13.12 0.07
CA VAL A 132 -5.74 12.59 -0.23
C VAL A 132 -6.77 13.71 -0.43
N VAL A 133 -6.71 14.77 0.38
CA VAL A 133 -7.64 15.91 0.26
C VAL A 133 -7.37 16.72 -1.00
N ILE A 134 -6.10 16.97 -1.34
CA ILE A 134 -5.72 17.66 -2.59
C ILE A 134 -6.07 16.79 -3.80
N GLY A 135 -5.86 15.48 -3.71
CA GLY A 135 -6.16 14.52 -4.77
C GLY A 135 -7.63 14.10 -4.89
N GLY A 136 -8.57 14.76 -4.23
CA GLY A 136 -10.01 14.54 -4.43
C GLY A 136 -10.58 13.27 -3.78
N MET A 137 -11.44 13.43 -2.75
CA MET A 137 -12.11 12.33 -2.03
C MET A 137 -13.13 11.50 -2.85
N GLY A 138 -13.22 11.71 -4.17
CA GLY A 138 -14.25 11.13 -5.04
C GLY A 138 -13.73 10.41 -6.29
N THR A 139 -12.46 10.55 -6.62
CA THR A 139 -11.89 10.10 -7.89
C THR A 139 -10.58 9.37 -7.64
N MET A 140 -10.42 8.22 -8.28
CA MET A 140 -9.20 7.41 -8.20
C MET A 140 -7.97 8.07 -8.86
N TYR A 141 -8.19 9.13 -9.63
CA TYR A 141 -7.19 9.78 -10.48
C TYR A 141 -6.73 11.15 -9.96
N GLY A 142 -7.35 11.71 -8.91
CA GLY A 142 -7.25 13.13 -8.57
C GLY A 142 -8.59 13.85 -8.67
#